data_AF-A0A452XB30-F1
#
_entry.id   AF-A0A452XB30-F1
#
_cell.length_a   1.000
_cell.length_b   1.000
_cell.length_c   1.000
_cell.angle_alpha   90.00
_cell.angle_beta   90.00
_cell.angle_gamma   90.00
#
_symmetry.space_group_name_H-M   'P 1'
#
loop_
_entity.id
_entity.type
_entity.pdbx_description
1 polymer ?
#
loop_
_entity_poly.entity_id
_entity_poly.type
_entity_poly.pdbx_seq_one_letter_code
_entity_poly.pdbx_strand_id
1 'polypeptide(L)'
;YNFVGDKVESLYIIPFDHRAAGQIQHQLQPVARLEQASDFHLLEACCDGLLVLSFRNTSTSDWRFSVCNPATRQYALLPLAYGSNVQDSLLGMYPHIPTGDYRLLTYRMHDGRLPEAATQDGCYIFTLGFGQPPTHIGFLDAELLTYIIGFLLFRGSLHWHPLGGMIMVFDTTTELFW
;
A
#
# COMPACT_ATOMS: atom_id res chain seq x y z
N TYR A 1 8.19 -35.30 -1.11
CA TYR A 1 7.67 -34.43 -2.17
C TYR A 1 8.77 -33.43 -2.50
N ASN A 2 9.37 -33.55 -3.68
CA ASN A 2 10.43 -32.66 -4.14
C ASN A 2 9.78 -31.41 -4.74
N PHE A 3 9.98 -30.23 -4.15
CA PHE A 3 9.58 -28.97 -4.76
C PHE A 3 10.52 -28.67 -5.92
N VAL A 4 10.07 -28.99 -7.13
CA VAL A 4 10.68 -28.57 -8.38
C VAL A 4 10.39 -27.09 -8.56
N GLY A 5 11.42 -26.26 -8.38
CA GLY A 5 11.54 -24.86 -8.83
C GLY A 5 10.28 -24.00 -8.77
N ASP A 6 10.08 -23.29 -7.65
CA ASP A 6 9.14 -22.17 -7.62
C ASP A 6 9.48 -21.21 -8.75
N LYS A 7 8.58 -21.14 -9.75
CA LYS A 7 8.61 -20.08 -10.74
C LYS A 7 8.49 -18.77 -9.98
N VAL A 8 9.53 -17.94 -10.02
CA VAL A 8 9.43 -16.53 -9.68
C VAL A 8 8.36 -15.94 -10.59
N GLU A 9 7.18 -15.63 -10.04
CA GLU A 9 6.11 -15.02 -10.81
C GLU A 9 6.42 -13.53 -10.98
N SER A 10 6.71 -13.09 -12.20
CA SER A 10 6.83 -11.67 -12.49
C SER A 10 5.45 -11.05 -12.67
N LEU A 11 5.17 -9.95 -11.98
CA LEU A 11 3.92 -9.19 -12.15
C LEU A 11 4.03 -8.27 -13.37
N TYR A 12 3.10 -8.44 -14.32
CA TYR A 12 2.96 -7.57 -15.49
C TYR A 12 1.82 -6.58 -15.27
N ILE A 13 2.08 -5.30 -15.51
CA ILE A 13 1.04 -4.26 -15.51
C ILE A 13 0.65 -3.99 -16.95
N ILE A 14 -0.62 -4.21 -17.25
CA ILE A 14 -1.15 -4.19 -18.61
C ILE A 14 -2.29 -3.15 -18.66
N PRO A 15 -2.13 -2.03 -19.41
CA PRO A 15 -3.19 -1.04 -19.53
C PRO A 15 -4.31 -1.57 -20.41
N PHE A 16 -5.55 -1.23 -20.07
CA PHE A 16 -6.70 -1.46 -20.93
C PHE A 16 -7.08 -0.14 -21.61
N ASP A 17 -6.84 -0.02 -22.92
CA ASP A 17 -7.21 1.16 -23.70
C ASP A 17 -8.52 0.94 -24.47
N HIS A 18 -9.60 1.59 -24.02
CA HIS A 18 -10.90 1.56 -24.68
C HIS A 18 -10.90 2.18 -26.09
N ARG A 19 -9.97 3.08 -26.41
CA ARG A 19 -9.91 3.74 -27.74
C ARG A 19 -9.40 2.80 -28.83
N ALA A 20 -8.74 1.71 -28.46
CA ALA A 20 -8.27 0.67 -29.37
C ALA A 20 -9.33 -0.40 -29.68
N ALA A 21 -10.51 -0.35 -29.07
CA ALA A 21 -11.56 -1.38 -29.17
C ALA A 21 -12.20 -1.52 -30.58
N GLY A 22 -11.83 -0.67 -31.53
CA GLY A 22 -12.30 -0.72 -32.93
C GLY A 22 -11.29 -1.30 -33.93
N GLN A 23 -10.06 -1.61 -33.52
CA GLN A 23 -9.04 -2.18 -34.40
C GLN A 23 -8.61 -3.58 -33.93
N ILE A 24 -8.51 -4.47 -34.91
CA ILE A 24 -8.25 -5.91 -34.80
C ILE A 24 -7.13 -6.21 -33.79
N GLN A 25 -7.44 -6.97 -32.74
CA GLN A 25 -6.50 -7.67 -31.86
C GLN A 25 -5.23 -6.87 -31.49
N HIS A 26 -5.37 -5.71 -30.86
CA HIS A 26 -4.23 -5.15 -30.14
C HIS A 26 -3.93 -6.04 -28.93
N GLN A 27 -2.88 -6.87 -29.06
CA GLN A 27 -2.30 -7.59 -27.94
C GLN A 27 -1.92 -6.57 -26.87
N LEU A 28 -2.57 -6.66 -25.70
CA LEU A 28 -2.26 -5.77 -24.59
C LEU A 28 -0.79 -5.94 -24.21
N GLN A 29 0.02 -4.89 -24.37
CA GLN A 29 1.45 -4.93 -24.08
C GLN A 29 1.69 -4.49 -22.64
N PRO A 30 2.52 -5.20 -21.85
CA PRO A 30 2.89 -4.76 -20.51
C PRO A 30 3.64 -3.42 -20.55
N VAL A 31 3.27 -2.49 -19.67
CA VAL A 31 3.98 -1.21 -19.50
C VAL A 31 5.09 -1.30 -18.46
N ALA A 32 4.94 -2.22 -17.51
CA ALA A 32 5.92 -2.51 -16.47
C ALA A 32 5.92 -4.01 -16.14
N ARG A 33 7.10 -4.49 -15.70
CA ARG A 33 7.32 -5.84 -15.18
C ARG A 33 8.06 -5.70 -13.85
N LEU A 34 7.48 -6.25 -12.78
CA LEU A 34 8.16 -6.36 -11.49
C LEU A 34 8.77 -7.76 -11.40
N GLU A 35 10.10 -7.82 -11.35
CA GLU A 35 10.85 -9.06 -11.18
C GLU A 35 11.14 -9.27 -9.69
N GLN A 36 10.10 -9.63 -8.94
CA GLN A 36 10.22 -9.93 -7.53
C GLN A 36 9.96 -11.40 -7.27
N ALA A 37 10.81 -12.04 -6.47
CA ALA A 37 10.60 -13.41 -6.03
C ALA A 37 9.41 -13.47 -5.09
N SER A 38 8.24 -13.60 -5.69
CA SER A 38 6.96 -13.73 -5.03
C SER A 38 6.08 -14.69 -5.81
N ASP A 39 5.23 -15.39 -5.08
CA ASP A 39 4.13 -16.20 -5.62
C ASP A 39 2.79 -15.46 -5.56
N PHE A 40 2.78 -14.21 -5.10
CA PHE A 40 1.55 -13.45 -4.89
C PHE A 40 1.79 -11.94 -4.79
N HIS A 41 1.03 -11.16 -5.57
CA HIS A 41 1.06 -9.70 -5.55
C HIS A 41 -0.36 -9.13 -5.41
N LEU A 42 -0.53 -8.07 -4.61
CA LEU A 42 -1.77 -7.30 -4.48
C LEU A 42 -1.54 -5.83 -4.78
N LEU A 43 -2.56 -5.21 -5.39
CA LEU A 43 -2.65 -3.76 -5.49
C LEU A 43 -3.28 -3.21 -4.21
N GLU A 44 -2.51 -2.47 -3.44
CA GLU A 44 -2.92 -1.89 -2.14
C GLU A 44 -3.42 -0.46 -2.30
N ALA A 45 -2.79 0.33 -3.19
CA ALA A 45 -3.19 1.72 -3.45
C ALA A 45 -2.89 2.16 -4.88
N CYS A 46 -3.61 3.18 -5.34
CA CYS A 46 -3.19 3.98 -6.48
C CYS A 46 -3.49 5.46 -6.25
N CYS A 47 -2.61 6.33 -6.77
CA CYS A 47 -2.78 7.77 -6.75
C CYS A 47 -1.98 8.40 -7.90
N ASP A 48 -2.63 9.16 -8.78
CA ASP A 48 -2.00 9.88 -9.91
C ASP A 48 -1.05 9.01 -10.77
N GLY A 49 -1.39 7.74 -10.93
CA GLY A 49 -0.61 6.77 -11.72
C GLY A 49 0.55 6.10 -10.95
N LEU A 50 0.80 6.48 -9.70
CA LEU A 50 1.62 5.69 -8.78
C LEU A 50 0.78 4.55 -8.19
N LEU A 51 1.39 3.39 -8.05
CA LEU A 51 0.77 2.21 -7.44
C LEU A 51 1.58 1.79 -6.21
N VAL A 52 0.89 1.38 -5.16
CA VAL A 52 1.48 0.63 -4.04
C VAL A 52 1.07 -0.81 -4.16
N LEU A 53 2.05 -1.70 -4.15
CA LEU A 53 1.87 -3.13 -4.28
C LEU A 53 2.40 -3.82 -3.03
N SER A 54 1.64 -4.78 -2.49
CA SER A 54 2.16 -5.74 -1.52
C SER A 54 2.45 -7.07 -2.21
N PHE A 55 3.44 -7.78 -1.68
CA PHE A 55 3.80 -9.10 -2.19
C PHE A 55 4.43 -9.93 -1.08
N ARG A 56 4.29 -11.26 -1.17
CA ARG A 56 4.91 -12.19 -0.24
C ARG A 56 6.32 -12.55 -0.73
N ASN A 57 7.34 -12.30 0.08
CA ASN A 57 8.69 -12.76 -0.22
C ASN A 57 8.78 -14.26 0.05
N THR A 58 8.99 -15.08 -1.00
CA THR A 58 9.02 -16.55 -0.85
C THR A 58 10.20 -17.06 -0.03
N SER A 59 11.29 -16.30 0.08
CA SER A 59 12.47 -16.72 0.85
C SER A 59 12.30 -16.52 2.36
N THR A 60 11.60 -15.47 2.79
CA THR A 60 11.40 -15.18 4.22
C THR A 60 9.98 -15.47 4.70
N SER A 61 9.04 -15.69 3.77
CA SER A 61 7.60 -15.75 4.04
C SER A 61 6.99 -14.45 4.62
N ASP A 62 7.74 -13.33 4.59
CA ASP A 62 7.25 -12.03 5.03
C ASP A 62 6.53 -11.29 3.90
N TRP A 63 5.65 -10.37 4.28
CA TRP A 63 5.03 -9.45 3.34
C TRP A 63 5.85 -8.16 3.24
N ARG A 64 5.92 -7.63 2.03
CA ARG A 64 6.66 -6.43 1.68
C ARG A 64 5.79 -5.51 0.85
N PHE A 65 6.10 -4.22 0.92
CA PHE A 65 5.43 -3.20 0.12
C PHE A 65 6.42 -2.55 -0.83
N SER A 66 5.90 -2.10 -1.96
CA SER A 66 6.65 -1.35 -2.95
C SER A 66 5.78 -0.29 -3.59
N VAL A 67 6.43 0.78 -4.04
CA VAL A 67 5.81 1.78 -4.90
C VAL A 67 6.35 1.61 -6.32
N CYS A 68 5.47 1.71 -7.31
CA CYS A 68 5.87 1.73 -8.70
C CYS A 68 5.15 2.84 -9.47
N ASN A 69 5.87 3.41 -10.44
CA ASN A 69 5.30 4.26 -11.47
C ASN A 69 5.38 3.46 -12.78
N PRO A 70 4.27 2.88 -13.25
CA PRO A 70 4.28 2.07 -14.47
C PRO A 70 4.62 2.89 -15.72
N ALA A 71 4.33 4.19 -15.73
CA ALA A 71 4.60 5.06 -16.87
C ALA A 71 6.11 5.35 -17.02
N THR A 72 6.84 5.50 -15.90
CA THR A 72 8.30 5.74 -15.90
C THR A 72 9.11 4.47 -15.69
N ARG A 73 8.46 3.32 -15.45
CA ARG A 73 9.10 2.05 -15.08
C ARG A 73 9.99 2.15 -13.85
N GLN A 74 9.70 3.10 -12.96
CA GLN A 74 10.41 3.26 -11.70
C GLN A 74 9.75 2.42 -10.62
N TYR A 75 10.57 1.89 -9.74
CA TYR A 75 10.17 0.97 -8.68
C TYR A 75 11.05 1.22 -7.45
N ALA A 76 10.45 1.18 -6.26
CA ALA A 76 11.16 1.24 -4.99
C ALA A 76 10.47 0.41 -3.91
N LEU A 77 11.27 -0.26 -3.08
CA LEU A 77 10.80 -0.91 -1.86
C LEU A 77 10.43 0.14 -0.82
N LEU A 78 9.32 -0.09 -0.12
CA LEU A 78 8.91 0.75 0.99
C LEU A 78 9.45 0.15 2.30
N PRO A 79 9.91 0.99 3.27
CA PRO A 79 10.38 0.54 4.57
C PRO A 79 9.22 0.20 5.52
N LEU A 80 8.20 -0.48 4.98
CA LEU A 80 7.05 -1.00 5.72
C LEU A 80 7.29 -2.49 5.99
N ALA A 81 7.01 -2.92 7.20
CA ALA A 81 7.25 -4.27 7.68
C ALA A 81 5.94 -4.99 7.94
N TYR A 82 5.85 -6.21 7.44
CA TYR A 82 4.78 -7.13 7.79
C TYR A 82 5.45 -8.48 8.06
N GLY A 83 5.75 -8.72 9.33
CA GLY A 83 6.47 -9.89 9.82
C GLY A 83 5.99 -10.31 11.21
N SER A 84 6.72 -11.19 11.88
CA SER A 84 6.25 -11.84 13.12
C SER A 84 6.01 -10.89 14.29
N ASN A 85 6.67 -9.72 14.33
CA ASN A 85 6.68 -8.83 15.50
C ASN A 85 6.04 -7.46 15.21
N VAL A 86 5.88 -7.10 13.94
CA VAL A 86 5.35 -5.81 13.49
C VAL A 86 4.54 -6.02 12.22
N GLN A 87 3.35 -5.43 12.19
CA GLN A 87 2.43 -5.46 11.08
C GLN A 87 2.06 -4.04 10.69
N ASP A 88 2.54 -3.60 9.52
CA ASP A 88 2.10 -2.38 8.86
C ASP A 88 0.94 -2.70 7.91
N SER A 89 -0.18 -2.01 8.07
CA SER A 89 -1.34 -2.04 7.17
C SER A 89 -1.48 -0.71 6.45
N LEU A 90 -1.78 -0.74 5.16
CA LEU A 90 -2.01 0.48 4.38
C LEU A 90 -3.46 0.96 4.55
N LEU A 91 -3.62 2.22 4.97
CA LEU A 91 -4.92 2.87 5.11
C LEU A 91 -5.20 3.88 4.00
N GLY A 92 -4.19 4.28 3.24
CA GLY A 92 -4.39 5.15 2.09
C GLY A 92 -3.12 5.65 1.44
N MET A 93 -3.27 6.12 0.19
CA MET A 93 -2.27 6.92 -0.53
C MET A 93 -2.94 8.20 -1.02
N TYR A 94 -2.24 9.33 -0.90
CA TYR A 94 -2.78 10.62 -1.30
C TYR A 94 -1.67 11.62 -1.69
N PRO A 95 -2.00 12.63 -2.52
CA PRO A 95 -1.15 13.78 -2.73
C PRO A 95 -1.41 14.78 -1.59
N HIS A 96 -0.36 15.16 -0.88
CA HIS A 96 -0.43 16.17 0.17
C HIS A 96 -0.29 17.56 -0.46
N ILE A 97 -1.42 18.16 -0.82
CA ILE A 97 -1.50 19.42 -1.57
C ILE A 97 -0.60 20.53 -0.99
N PRO A 98 -0.52 20.75 0.34
CA PRO A 98 0.31 21.83 0.88
C PRO A 98 1.81 21.70 0.58
N THR A 99 2.34 20.47 0.51
CA THR A 99 3.78 20.25 0.24
C THR A 99 4.07 19.77 -1.17
N GLY A 100 3.07 19.21 -1.87
CA GLY A 100 3.23 18.61 -3.19
C GLY A 100 3.77 17.17 -3.16
N ASP A 101 3.98 16.60 -1.98
CA ASP A 101 4.51 15.25 -1.82
C ASP A 101 3.41 14.20 -1.86
N TYR A 102 3.76 12.97 -2.20
CA TYR A 102 2.87 11.83 -2.03
C TYR A 102 3.11 11.18 -0.68
N ARG A 103 2.03 10.87 0.03
CA ARG A 103 2.09 10.29 1.37
C ARG A 103 1.27 9.01 1.45
N LEU A 104 1.70 8.12 2.34
CA LEU A 104 0.97 6.92 2.74
C LEU A 104 0.47 7.11 4.16
N LEU A 105 -0.81 6.83 4.40
CA LEU A 105 -1.34 6.62 5.74
C LEU A 105 -1.23 5.12 6.04
N THR A 106 -0.55 4.76 7.12
CA THR A 106 -0.40 3.37 7.55
C THR A 106 -0.87 3.20 8.99
N TYR A 107 -1.23 1.99 9.36
CA TYR A 107 -1.40 1.59 10.75
C TYR A 107 -0.32 0.58 11.10
N ARG A 108 0.33 0.78 12.24
CA ARG A 108 1.33 -0.14 12.77
C ARG A 108 0.77 -0.80 14.02
N MET A 109 0.87 -2.12 14.05
CA MET A 109 0.60 -2.94 15.22
C MET A 109 1.83 -3.79 15.53
N HIS A 110 2.26 -3.78 16.79
CA HIS A 110 3.23 -4.70 17.33
C HIS A 110 2.55 -5.96 17.86
N ASP A 111 3.26 -7.09 17.83
CA ASP A 111 2.75 -8.27 18.52
C ASP A 111 2.67 -8.02 20.04
N GLY A 112 1.65 -8.56 20.71
CA GLY A 112 1.44 -8.38 22.15
C GLY A 112 2.51 -9.01 23.05
N ARG A 113 3.67 -9.39 22.50
CA ARG A 113 4.83 -9.91 23.22
C ARG A 113 5.77 -8.79 23.67
N LEU A 114 5.66 -7.60 23.10
CA LEU A 114 6.39 -6.42 23.53
C LEU A 114 5.63 -5.69 24.66
N PRO A 115 6.34 -5.09 25.64
CA PRO A 115 5.69 -4.26 26.65
C PRO A 115 4.96 -3.08 26.00
N GLU A 116 3.75 -2.74 26.43
CA GLU A 116 2.94 -1.62 25.90
C GLU A 116 3.70 -0.28 25.88
N ALA A 117 4.58 -0.05 26.88
CA ALA A 117 5.41 1.16 26.93
C ALA A 117 6.49 1.23 25.83
N ALA A 118 6.74 0.12 25.14
CA ALA A 118 7.68 0.00 24.03
C ALA A 118 6.98 -0.10 22.67
N THR A 119 5.66 -0.26 22.63
CA THR A 119 4.90 -0.32 21.37
C THR A 119 4.33 1.05 21.05
N GLN A 120 4.69 1.58 19.88
CA GLN A 120 4.06 2.78 19.33
C GLN A 120 3.00 2.36 18.33
N ASP A 121 2.00 1.62 18.79
CA ASP A 121 0.89 1.24 17.92
C ASP A 121 0.12 2.49 17.50
N GLY A 122 -0.43 2.46 16.29
CA GLY A 122 -1.23 3.56 15.79
C GLY A 122 -0.96 3.92 14.34
N CYS A 123 -1.47 5.08 13.97
CA CYS A 123 -1.37 5.61 12.62
C CYS A 123 -0.06 6.36 12.39
N TYR A 124 0.48 6.18 11.20
CA TYR A 124 1.71 6.81 10.75
C TYR A 124 1.52 7.43 9.37
N ILE A 125 2.26 8.50 9.13
CA ILE A 125 2.36 9.16 7.83
C ILE A 125 3.76 8.92 7.28
N PHE A 126 3.82 8.34 6.09
CA PHE A 126 5.06 8.08 5.37
C PHE A 126 5.13 8.91 4.09
N THR A 127 6.07 9.84 4.03
CA THR A 127 6.32 10.66 2.84
C THR A 127 7.21 9.93 1.83
N LEU A 128 6.70 9.74 0.61
CA LEU A 128 7.45 9.07 -0.44
C LEU A 128 8.64 9.93 -0.90
N GLY A 129 9.81 9.29 -1.07
CA GLY A 129 11.00 9.92 -1.65
C GLY A 129 11.88 10.73 -0.71
N PHE A 130 11.44 11.02 0.52
CA PHE A 130 12.19 11.87 1.47
C PHE A 130 13.14 11.12 2.41
N GLY A 131 13.07 9.79 2.47
CA GLY A 131 13.93 8.97 3.34
C GLY A 131 13.78 9.25 4.84
N GLN A 132 12.83 10.09 5.23
CA GLN A 132 12.50 10.39 6.61
C GLN A 132 11.73 9.22 7.24
N PRO A 133 11.88 9.01 8.56
CA PRO A 133 11.07 8.02 9.26
C PRO A 133 9.58 8.40 9.20
N PRO A 134 8.66 7.42 9.20
CA PRO A 134 7.24 7.69 9.31
C PRO A 134 6.91 8.50 10.59
N THR A 135 6.01 9.47 10.48
CA THR A 135 5.56 10.30 11.61
C THR A 135 4.36 9.67 12.27
N HIS A 136 4.41 9.41 13.58
CA HIS A 136 3.27 8.92 14.36
C HIS A 136 2.25 10.04 14.56
N ILE A 137 0.98 9.79 14.24
CA ILE A 137 -0.11 10.78 14.34
C ILE A 137 -1.17 10.42 15.37
N GLY A 138 -0.92 9.38 16.17
CA GLY A 138 -1.81 8.93 17.23
C GLY A 138 -2.46 7.59 16.95
N PHE A 139 -3.27 7.16 17.91
CA PHE A 139 -3.89 5.85 17.93
C PHE A 139 -5.33 5.94 17.40
N LEU A 140 -5.62 5.10 16.41
CA LEU A 140 -6.98 4.81 15.98
C LEU A 140 -7.30 3.40 16.47
N ASP A 141 -8.51 3.18 17.00
CA ASP A 141 -8.87 1.88 17.57
C ASP A 141 -8.64 0.75 16.56
N ALA A 142 -7.74 -0.17 16.90
CA ALA A 142 -7.33 -1.27 16.05
C ALA A 142 -8.52 -2.15 15.64
N GLU A 143 -9.54 -2.25 16.49
CA GLU A 143 -10.77 -3.01 16.19
C GLU A 143 -11.52 -2.42 14.99
N LEU A 144 -11.48 -1.09 14.80
CA LEU A 144 -12.08 -0.43 13.64
C LEU A 144 -11.32 -0.75 12.34
N LEU A 145 -10.02 -1.04 12.45
CA LEU A 145 -9.12 -1.20 11.29
C LEU A 145 -9.01 -2.65 10.79
N THR A 146 -9.40 -3.64 11.61
CA THR A 146 -9.15 -5.07 11.37
C THR A 146 -9.83 -5.61 10.10
N TYR A 147 -10.76 -4.85 9.49
CA TYR A 147 -11.51 -5.25 8.31
C TYR A 147 -11.76 -4.12 7.30
N ILE A 148 -10.86 -3.14 7.21
CA ILE A 148 -10.99 -2.12 6.16
C ILE A 148 -10.80 -2.77 4.80
N ILE A 149 -11.88 -2.83 4.03
CA ILE A 149 -11.84 -3.23 2.62
C ILE A 149 -11.65 -1.97 1.78
N GLY A 150 -10.38 -1.61 1.60
CA GLY A 150 -9.98 -0.48 0.76
C GLY A 150 -10.34 0.89 1.33
N PHE A 151 -9.79 1.90 0.68
CA PHE A 151 -10.03 3.32 0.96
C PHE A 151 -10.34 4.03 -0.35
N LEU A 152 -11.09 5.13 -0.24
CA LEU A 152 -11.41 5.99 -1.37
C LEU A 152 -10.87 7.39 -1.10
N LEU A 153 -9.98 7.86 -1.98
CA LEU A 153 -9.64 9.28 -2.04
C LEU A 153 -10.76 10.03 -2.77
N PHE A 154 -11.49 10.85 -2.04
CA PHE A 154 -12.58 11.66 -2.58
C PHE A 154 -12.52 13.07 -2.03
N ARG A 155 -12.51 14.07 -2.93
CA ARG A 155 -12.49 15.50 -2.57
C ARG A 155 -11.38 15.91 -1.58
N GLY A 156 -10.19 15.31 -1.68
CA GLY A 156 -9.07 15.63 -0.79
C GLY A 156 -9.21 15.01 0.61
N SER A 157 -9.99 13.94 0.75
CA SER A 157 -10.03 13.18 1.99
C SER A 157 -10.08 11.68 1.69
N LEU A 158 -9.41 10.90 2.53
CA LEU A 158 -9.51 9.45 2.50
C LEU A 158 -10.74 9.02 3.28
N HIS A 159 -11.55 8.15 2.67
CA HIS A 159 -12.75 7.61 3.28
C HIS A 159 -12.65 6.09 3.32
N TRP A 160 -13.05 5.49 4.44
CA TRP A 160 -13.20 4.04 4.53
C TRP A 160 -14.40 3.69 5.41
N HIS A 161 -14.90 2.48 5.22
CA HIS A 161 -16.07 1.96 5.93
C HIS A 161 -15.63 0.80 6.82
N PRO A 162 -15.20 1.06 8.07
CA PRO A 162 -14.90 0.01 9.03
C PRO A 162 -16.16 -0.78 9.43
N LEU A 163 -15.96 -1.89 10.14
CA LEU A 163 -17.06 -2.60 10.80
C LEU A 163 -17.67 -1.67 11.87
N GLY A 164 -19.00 -1.55 11.88
CA GLY A 164 -19.72 -0.64 12.79
C GLY A 164 -20.62 0.38 12.10
N GLY A 165 -20.61 0.44 10.76
CA GLY A 165 -21.57 1.22 9.98
C GLY A 165 -21.35 2.73 9.96
N MET A 166 -20.20 3.20 10.47
CA MET A 166 -19.76 4.59 10.35
C MET A 166 -18.72 4.69 9.23
N ILE A 167 -18.80 5.74 8.42
CA ILE A 167 -17.72 6.08 7.48
C ILE A 167 -16.72 6.91 8.26
N MET A 168 -15.46 6.50 8.26
CA MET A 168 -14.37 7.30 8.82
C MET A 168 -13.71 8.09 7.72
N VAL A 169 -13.29 9.31 8.08
CA VAL A 169 -12.67 10.22 7.14
C VAL A 169 -11.38 10.78 7.71
N PHE A 170 -10.40 10.92 6.82
CA PHE A 170 -9.13 11.56 7.11
C PHE A 170 -8.90 12.68 6.12
N ASP A 171 -8.80 13.90 6.65
CA ASP A 171 -8.46 15.09 5.88
C ASP A 171 -6.99 15.01 5.48
N THR A 172 -6.70 14.97 4.18
CA THR A 172 -5.33 14.81 3.68
C THR A 172 -4.53 16.12 3.67
N THR A 173 -5.14 17.24 4.02
CA THR A 173 -4.51 18.56 4.10
C THR A 173 -4.06 18.85 5.52
N THR A 174 -4.92 18.58 6.50
CA THR A 174 -4.58 18.75 7.92
C THR A 174 -3.99 17.50 8.54
N GLU A 175 -4.13 16.35 7.87
CA GLU A 175 -3.68 15.04 8.32
C GLU A 175 -4.32 14.60 9.65
N LEU A 176 -5.65 14.80 9.74
CA LEU A 176 -6.45 14.51 10.93
C LEU A 176 -7.69 13.69 10.59
N PHE A 177 -8.10 12.84 11.54
CA PHE A 177 -9.36 12.09 11.48
C PHE A 177 -10.54 12.94 11.97
N TRP A 178 -11.72 12.74 11.38
CA TRP A 178 -12.98 13.39 11.78
C TRP A 178 -14.19 12.49 11.59
#